data_AF-A0A3B0VXI3-F1
#
_entry.id   AF-A0A3B0VXI3-F1
#
_cell.length_a   1.000
_cell.length_b   1.000
_cell.length_c   1.000
_cell.angle_alpha   90.00
_cell.angle_beta   90.00
_cell.angle_gamma   90.00
#
_symmetry.space_group_name_H-M   'P 1'
#
loop_
_entity.id
_entity.type
_entity.pdbx_description
1 polymer ?
#
loop_
_entity_poly.entity_id
_entity_poly.type
_entity_poly.pdbx_seq_one_letter_code
_entity_poly.pdbx_strand_id
1 'polypeptide(L)' 'PGSVWLNRILDKWHKAIWLNPVQREYWKYTQSTQMIKQIFADKMFPLTVSGITDGIKFLSK' A
#
# COMPACT_ATOMS: atom_id res chain seq x y z
N PRO A 1 6.49 -16.48 -2.63
CA PRO A 1 7.67 -15.57 -2.73
C PRO A 1 7.19 -14.14 -3.04
N GLY A 2 7.74 -13.10 -2.40
CA GLY A 2 7.19 -11.73 -2.43
C GLY A 2 5.98 -11.52 -1.52
N SER A 3 4.79 -11.98 -1.93
CA SER A 3 3.54 -11.86 -1.17
C SER A 3 3.62 -12.43 0.26
N VAL A 4 4.31 -13.55 0.42
CA VAL A 4 4.55 -14.19 1.73
C VAL A 4 5.26 -13.25 2.70
N TRP A 5 6.24 -12.48 2.24
CA TRP A 5 6.95 -11.52 3.10
C TRP A 5 6.09 -10.30 3.41
N LEU A 6 5.29 -9.82 2.45
CA LEU A 6 4.31 -8.76 2.70
C LEU A 6 3.29 -9.19 3.77
N ASN A 7 2.76 -10.42 3.67
CA ASN A 7 1.86 -10.96 4.69
C ASN A 7 2.55 -11.04 6.07
N ARG A 8 3.80 -11.52 6.15
CA ARG A 8 4.55 -11.54 7.42
C ARG A 8 4.75 -10.15 8.03
N ILE A 9 4.94 -9.12 7.20
CA ILE A 9 5.02 -7.73 7.66
C ILE A 9 3.67 -7.32 8.26
N LEU A 10 2.57 -7.61 7.57
CA LEU A 10 1.21 -7.28 8.05
C LEU A 10 0.83 -8.06 9.31
N ASP A 11 1.29 -9.30 9.44
CA ASP A 11 1.11 -10.13 10.65
C ASP A 11 1.87 -9.55 11.86
N LYS A 12 3.04 -8.95 11.63
CA LYS A 12 3.88 -8.36 12.68
C LYS A 12 3.47 -6.92 13.03
N TRP A 13 3.08 -6.14 12.03
CA TRP A 13 2.71 -4.73 12.16
C TRP A 13 1.28 -4.50 11.68
N HIS A 14 0.35 -4.44 12.63
CA HIS A 14 -1.08 -4.20 12.38
C HIS A 14 -1.37 -2.86 11.67
N LYS A 15 -0.49 -1.88 11.84
CA LYS A 15 -0.56 -0.56 11.19
C LYS A 15 0.52 -0.46 10.12
N ALA A 16 0.17 -0.87 8.90
CA ALA A 16 1.04 -0.75 7.74
C ALA A 16 0.25 -0.20 6.54
N ILE A 17 0.94 0.55 5.69
CA ILE A 17 0.43 1.10 4.43
C ILE A 17 1.44 0.81 3.33
N TRP A 18 0.99 0.86 2.08
CA TRP A 18 1.87 0.77 0.93
C TRP A 18 1.95 2.11 0.18
N LEU A 19 3.17 2.59 -0.06
CA LEU A 19 3.41 3.76 -0.89
C LEU A 19 3.73 3.31 -2.32
N ASN A 20 2.90 3.71 -3.28
CA ASN A 20 3.08 3.34 -4.67
C ASN A 20 3.67 4.50 -5.48
N PRO A 21 4.84 4.33 -6.14
CA PRO A 21 5.43 5.35 -7.01
C PRO A 21 4.66 5.51 -8.33
N VAL A 22 3.86 4.53 -8.73
CA VAL A 22 3.04 4.60 -9.94
C VAL A 22 1.89 5.57 -9.73
N GLN A 23 1.60 6.42 -10.72
CA GLN A 23 0.47 7.34 -10.63
C GLN A 23 -0.85 6.56 -10.49
N ARG A 24 -1.78 7.08 -9.68
CA ARG A 24 -2.99 6.36 -9.25
C ARG A 24 -3.85 5.88 -10.41
N GLU A 25 -3.91 6.65 -11.49
CA GLU A 25 -4.65 6.30 -12.72
C GLU A 25 -4.18 4.99 -13.37
N TYR A 26 -2.91 4.59 -13.16
CA TYR A 26 -2.35 3.36 -13.71
C TYR A 26 -2.46 2.15 -12.79
N TRP A 27 -2.96 2.29 -11.58
CA TRP A 27 -3.02 1.16 -10.64
C TRP A 27 -3.91 0.03 -11.15
N LYS A 28 -4.93 0.35 -11.96
CA LYS A 28 -5.82 -0.62 -12.61
C LYS A 28 -5.18 -1.40 -13.76
N TYR A 29 -4.09 -0.91 -14.35
CA TYR A 29 -3.49 -1.52 -15.53
C TYR A 29 -2.36 -2.52 -15.23
N THR A 30 -1.88 -2.56 -13.99
CA THR A 30 -0.77 -3.44 -13.59
C THR A 30 -1.26 -4.53 -12.64
N GLN A 31 -1.06 -5.80 -13.02
CA GLN A 31 -1.53 -6.96 -12.26
C GLN A 31 -0.90 -7.03 -10.87
N SER A 32 0.40 -6.74 -10.76
CA SER A 32 1.12 -6.70 -9.48
C SER A 32 0.57 -5.64 -8.53
N THR A 33 0.15 -4.47 -9.04
CA THR A 33 -0.48 -3.43 -8.23
C THR A 33 -1.82 -3.89 -7.68
N GLN A 34 -2.61 -4.63 -8.46
CA GLN A 34 -3.87 -5.22 -7.97
C GLN A 34 -3.62 -6.27 -6.87
N MET A 35 -2.59 -7.10 -7.01
CA MET A 35 -2.23 -8.07 -5.95
C MET A 35 -1.81 -7.35 -4.65
N ILE A 36 -0.95 -6.33 -4.75
CA ILE A 36 -0.51 -5.54 -3.58
C ILE A 36 -1.72 -4.85 -2.94
N LYS A 37 -2.64 -4.33 -3.75
CA LYS A 37 -3.88 -3.70 -3.27
C LYS A 37 -4.73 -4.63 -2.43
N GLN A 38 -4.86 -5.90 -2.86
CA GLN A 38 -5.55 -6.93 -2.09
C GLN A 38 -4.81 -7.27 -0.79
N ILE A 39 -3.49 -7.44 -0.85
CA ILE A 39 -2.65 -7.74 0.33
C ILE A 39 -2.77 -6.64 1.38
N PHE A 40 -2.73 -5.36 0.97
CA PHE A 40 -2.83 -4.22 1.88
C PHE A 40 -4.28 -3.78 2.17
N ALA A 41 -5.30 -4.53 1.73
CA ALA A 41 -6.71 -4.23 1.93
C ALA A 41 -7.07 -2.77 1.62
N ASP A 42 -6.72 -2.32 0.40
CA ASP A 42 -6.93 -0.95 -0.11
C ASP A 42 -6.14 0.16 0.62
N LYS A 43 -5.25 -0.16 1.57
CA LYS A 43 -4.40 0.80 2.29
C LYS A 43 -3.15 1.23 1.49
N MET A 44 -3.39 1.66 0.25
CA MET A 44 -2.37 2.13 -0.69
C MET A 44 -2.45 3.64 -0.89
N PHE A 45 -1.31 4.31 -0.84
CA PHE A 45 -1.20 5.76 -1.01
C PHE A 45 -0.18 6.09 -2.12
N PRO A 46 -0.39 7.14 -2.91
CA PRO A 46 0.57 7.54 -3.94
C PRO A 46 1.82 8.14 -3.28
N LEU A 47 2.97 7.97 -3.93
CA LEU A 47 4.23 8.58 -3.51
C LEU A 47 4.26 10.08 -3.88
N THR A 48 3.40 10.86 -3.23
CA THR A 48 3.34 12.33 -3.31
C THR A 48 3.31 12.91 -1.91
N VAL A 49 3.62 14.21 -1.75
CA VAL A 49 3.56 14.88 -0.44
C VAL A 49 2.18 14.72 0.22
N SER A 50 1.11 14.91 -0.55
CA SER A 50 -0.26 14.68 -0.06
C SER A 50 -0.49 13.21 0.30
N GLY A 51 -0.07 12.27 -0.55
CA GLY A 51 -0.26 10.84 -0.30
C GLY A 51 0.48 10.34 0.94
N ILE A 52 1.70 10.82 1.18
CA ILE A 52 2.47 10.55 2.40
C ILE A 52 1.75 11.12 3.62
N THR A 53 1.26 12.37 3.52
CA THR A 53 0.50 13.01 4.60
C THR A 53 -0.76 12.21 4.95
N ASP A 54 -1.51 11.76 3.95
CA ASP A 54 -2.71 10.94 4.13
C ASP A 54 -2.37 9.57 4.74
N GLY A 55 -1.26 8.96 4.29
CA GLY A 55 -0.75 7.71 4.85
C GLY A 55 -0.37 7.84 6.33
N ILE A 56 0.32 8.91 6.72
CA ILE A 56 0.66 9.19 8.12
C ILE A 56 -0.61 9.38 8.94
N LYS A 57 -1.57 10.18 8.45
CA LYS A 57 -2.87 10.37 9.13
C LYS A 57 -3.62 9.05 9.33
N PHE A 58 -3.56 8.15 8.36
CA PHE A 58 -4.17 6.82 8.47
C PHE A 58 -3.48 5.98 9.55
N LEU A 59 -2.16 6.01 9.64
CA LEU A 59 -1.38 5.26 10.64
C LEU A 59 -1.53 5.83 12.07
N SER A 60 -1.76 7.14 12.21
CA SER A 60 -1.93 7.79 13.51
C SER A 60 -3.30 7.55 14.15
N LYS A 61 -4.29 7.03 13.41
CA LYS A 61 -5.56 6.53 13.95
C LYS A 61 -5.36 5.10 14.43
#